data_AF-A0A9R0YR61-F1
#
_entry.id   AF-A0A9R0YR61-F1
#
_cell.length_a   1.000
_cell.length_b   1.000
_cell.length_c   1.000
_cell.angle_alpha   90.00
_cell.angle_beta   90.00
_cell.angle_gamma   90.00
#
_symmetry.space_group_name_H-M   'P 1'
#
loop_
_entity.id
_entity.type
_entity.pdbx_description
1 polymer ?
#
loop_
_entity_poly.entity_id
_entity_poly.type
_entity_poly.pdbx_seq_one_letter_code
_entity_poly.pdbx_strand_id
1 'polypeptide(L)'
;MGAGGRMTEKEREKQEQLGRANGGAAYQRSPTDKPPFTLGQIKKAIPPHCFQRSIIKSFSYVVHDLVIVAALLYAALVWIPTLPTVLQLGAWPLYWIVQGCVMTGVWVIAHECGHHAFSDYSLLDDTVGLVLHSWLLVPYFSWKYSHRRHHSNTGSLERDEVFVPKQKEALAWYTPYIYNNPRSTTTGSVLRFSSRMSACWPCPSPC
;
A
#
# COMPACT_ATOMS: atom_id res chain seq x y z
N MET A 1 -10.34 8.93 -8.21
CA MET A 1 -11.55 8.25 -8.71
C MET A 1 -11.26 7.79 -10.11
N GLY A 2 -11.00 6.50 -10.29
CA GLY A 2 -10.65 5.94 -11.58
C GLY A 2 -11.88 6.03 -12.46
N ALA A 3 -11.73 6.69 -13.60
CA ALA A 3 -12.74 6.61 -14.64
C ALA A 3 -12.75 5.17 -15.15
N GLY A 4 -13.61 4.34 -14.54
CA GLY A 4 -13.99 3.05 -15.09
C GLY A 4 -14.35 3.25 -16.54
N GLY A 5 -13.59 2.65 -17.44
CA GLY A 5 -13.82 2.73 -18.88
C GLY A 5 -15.27 2.32 -19.14
N ARG A 6 -15.99 3.18 -19.86
CA ARG A 6 -17.39 2.97 -20.20
C ARG A 6 -17.46 1.77 -21.16
N MET A 7 -17.73 0.56 -20.66
CA MET A 7 -18.01 -0.57 -21.54
C MET A 7 -19.29 -0.26 -22.32
N THR A 8 -19.21 -0.47 -23.62
CA THR A 8 -20.34 -0.39 -24.53
C THR A 8 -21.26 -1.59 -24.31
N GLU A 9 -22.53 -1.43 -24.66
CA GLU A 9 -23.54 -2.50 -24.56
C GLU A 9 -23.12 -3.77 -25.31
N LYS A 10 -22.44 -3.57 -26.45
CA LYS A 10 -21.87 -4.63 -27.28
C LYS A 10 -20.74 -5.42 -26.60
N GLU A 11 -19.92 -4.76 -25.78
CA GLU A 11 -18.86 -5.42 -25.01
C GLU A 11 -19.43 -6.26 -23.86
N ARG A 12 -20.54 -5.79 -23.28
CA ARG A 12 -21.27 -6.48 -22.21
C ARG A 12 -21.92 -7.76 -22.73
N GLU A 13 -22.60 -7.71 -23.87
CA GLU A 13 -23.19 -8.88 -24.53
C GLU A 13 -22.14 -9.94 -24.91
N LYS A 14 -20.99 -9.50 -25.42
CA LYS A 14 -19.87 -10.39 -25.77
C LYS A 14 -19.32 -11.12 -24.54
N GLN A 15 -19.24 -10.45 -23.39
CA GLN A 15 -18.81 -11.05 -22.13
C GLN A 15 -19.83 -12.06 -21.58
N GLU A 16 -21.12 -11.75 -21.66
CA GLU A 16 -22.20 -12.65 -21.24
C GLU A 16 -22.26 -13.92 -22.12
N GLN A 17 -22.05 -13.79 -23.44
CA GLN A 17 -21.96 -14.94 -24.36
C GLN A 17 -20.74 -15.82 -24.08
N LEU A 18 -19.57 -15.21 -23.81
CA LEU A 18 -18.35 -15.95 -23.45
C LEU A 18 -18.49 -16.68 -22.09
N GLY A 19 -19.23 -16.10 -21.15
CA GLY A 19 -19.53 -16.73 -19.86
C GLY A 19 -20.44 -17.95 -19.97
N ARG A 20 -21.44 -17.91 -20.86
CA ARG A 20 -22.34 -19.05 -21.13
C ARG A 20 -21.66 -20.21 -21.84
N ALA A 21 -20.68 -19.95 -22.70
CA ALA A 21 -20.00 -20.98 -23.48
C ALA A 21 -19.02 -21.85 -22.65
N ASN A 22 -18.52 -21.36 -21.51
CA ASN A 22 -17.37 -21.98 -20.82
C ASN A 22 -17.68 -22.85 -19.59
N GLY A 23 -18.95 -23.11 -19.25
CA GLY A 23 -19.37 -24.18 -18.31
C GLY A 23 -18.82 -24.17 -16.86
N GLY A 24 -17.85 -23.33 -16.52
CA GLY A 24 -17.32 -23.15 -15.18
C GLY A 24 -18.17 -22.11 -14.46
N ALA A 25 -18.54 -22.39 -13.20
CA ALA A 25 -19.24 -21.46 -12.33
C ALA A 25 -18.65 -20.05 -12.50
N ALA A 26 -19.40 -19.18 -13.18
CA ALA A 26 -18.96 -17.84 -13.48
C ALA A 26 -18.72 -17.14 -12.15
N TYR A 27 -17.44 -16.90 -11.82
CA TYR A 27 -17.09 -16.10 -10.66
C TYR A 27 -17.80 -14.75 -10.85
N GLN A 28 -18.77 -14.46 -9.97
CA GLN A 28 -19.53 -13.22 -10.04
C GLN A 28 -18.54 -12.06 -9.95
N ARG A 29 -18.34 -11.39 -11.08
CA ARG A 29 -17.44 -10.25 -11.16
C ARG A 29 -18.03 -9.11 -10.35
N SER A 30 -17.18 -8.29 -9.74
CA SER A 30 -17.63 -7.10 -9.03
C SER A 30 -18.56 -6.27 -9.93
N PRO A 31 -19.68 -5.75 -9.41
CA PRO A 31 -20.58 -4.90 -10.16
C PRO A 31 -19.82 -3.73 -10.81
N THR A 32 -19.98 -3.57 -12.12
CA THR A 32 -19.35 -2.48 -12.88
C THR A 32 -20.26 -1.27 -13.04
N ASP A 33 -21.53 -1.40 -12.67
CA ASP A 33 -22.52 -0.34 -12.76
C ASP A 33 -22.25 0.75 -11.72
N LYS A 34 -22.69 1.98 -12.04
CA LYS A 34 -22.59 3.08 -11.09
C LYS A 34 -23.45 2.77 -9.86
N PRO A 35 -22.93 2.96 -8.64
CA PRO A 35 -23.73 2.76 -7.45
C PRO A 35 -24.94 3.71 -7.45
N PRO A 36 -26.08 3.32 -6.84
CA PRO A 36 -27.30 4.12 -6.80
C PRO A 36 -27.20 5.31 -5.81
N PHE A 37 -25.99 5.68 -5.38
CA PHE A 37 -25.72 6.76 -4.46
C PHE A 37 -24.55 7.62 -4.94
N THR A 38 -24.56 8.88 -4.55
CA THR A 38 -23.52 9.87 -4.88
C THR A 38 -22.49 9.97 -3.76
N LEU A 39 -21.28 10.45 -4.11
CA LEU A 39 -20.24 10.75 -3.11
C LEU A 39 -20.72 11.74 -2.03
N GLY A 40 -21.59 12.68 -2.41
CA GLY A 40 -22.18 13.65 -1.46
C GLY A 40 -23.08 12.97 -0.42
N GLN A 41 -23.88 11.98 -0.82
CA GLN A 41 -24.71 11.21 0.10
C GLN A 41 -23.86 10.41 1.09
N ILE A 42 -22.75 9.82 0.63
CA ILE A 42 -21.79 9.13 1.51
C ILE A 42 -21.19 10.11 2.52
N LYS A 43 -20.69 11.27 2.06
CA LYS A 43 -20.12 12.29 2.95
C LYS A 43 -21.12 12.79 3.99
N LYS A 44 -22.38 12.96 3.62
CA LYS A 44 -23.46 13.37 4.53
C LYS A 44 -23.78 12.32 5.59
N ALA A 45 -23.55 11.03 5.30
CA ALA A 45 -23.75 9.95 6.26
C ALA A 45 -22.62 9.88 7.32
N ILE A 46 -21.46 10.49 7.06
CA ILE A 46 -20.33 10.51 8.00
C ILE A 46 -20.52 11.66 9.01
N PRO A 47 -20.36 11.43 10.32
CA PRO A 47 -20.49 12.47 11.33
C PRO A 47 -19.54 13.67 11.08
N PRO A 48 -19.98 14.93 11.29
CA PRO A 48 -19.16 16.12 11.02
C PRO A 48 -17.83 16.18 11.76
N HIS A 49 -17.79 15.64 12.99
CA HIS A 49 -16.56 15.62 13.80
C HIS A 49 -15.46 14.73 13.18
N CYS A 50 -15.80 13.78 12.31
CA CYS A 50 -14.81 12.96 11.60
C CYS A 50 -14.02 13.76 10.55
N PHE A 51 -14.50 14.95 10.18
CA PHE A 51 -13.80 15.85 9.25
C PHE A 51 -12.95 16.90 9.97
N GLN A 52 -12.98 16.95 11.31
CA GLN A 52 -12.20 17.90 12.09
C GLN A 52 -10.81 17.34 12.39
N ARG A 53 -9.77 17.98 11.87
CA ARG A 53 -8.38 17.57 12.07
C ARG A 53 -7.77 18.37 13.20
N SER A 54 -7.34 17.69 14.27
CA SER A 54 -6.68 18.35 15.40
C SER A 54 -5.17 18.30 15.23
N ILE A 55 -4.54 19.45 15.01
CA ILE A 55 -3.08 19.60 14.89
C ILE A 55 -2.38 19.03 16.14
N ILE A 56 -2.88 19.33 17.33
CA ILE A 56 -2.30 18.86 18.60
C ILE A 56 -2.30 17.34 18.64
N LYS A 57 -3.43 16.71 18.25
CA LYS A 57 -3.54 15.26 18.20
C LYS A 57 -2.60 14.67 17.15
N SER A 58 -2.56 15.24 15.95
CA SER A 58 -1.67 14.79 14.88
C SER A 58 -0.19 14.84 15.29
N PHE A 59 0.26 15.95 15.88
CA PHE A 59 1.63 16.07 16.39
C PHE A 59 1.91 15.19 17.61
N SER A 60 0.90 14.89 18.45
CA SER A 60 1.10 13.97 19.57
C SER A 60 1.51 12.57 19.10
N TYR A 61 0.97 12.10 17.96
CA TYR A 61 1.39 10.82 17.35
C TYR A 61 2.80 10.90 16.75
N VAL A 62 3.18 12.03 16.13
CA VAL A 62 4.56 12.23 15.65
C VAL A 62 5.54 12.14 16.81
N VAL A 63 5.30 12.88 17.90
CA VAL A 63 6.18 12.88 19.07
C VAL A 63 6.22 11.49 19.71
N HIS A 64 5.07 10.85 19.87
CA HIS A 64 4.96 9.49 20.42
C HIS A 64 5.85 8.51 19.64
N ASP A 65 5.72 8.46 18.31
CA ASP A 65 6.48 7.52 17.50
C ASP A 65 7.98 7.85 17.50
N LEU A 66 8.35 9.13 17.45
CA LEU A 66 9.76 9.56 17.54
C LEU A 66 10.39 9.23 18.91
N VAL A 67 9.64 9.33 20.00
CA VAL A 67 10.11 8.94 21.33
C VAL A 67 10.38 7.44 21.38
N ILE A 68 9.48 6.61 20.83
CA ILE A 68 9.67 5.16 20.78
C ILE A 68 10.88 4.82 19.91
N VAL A 69 11.02 5.44 18.73
CA VAL A 69 12.19 5.27 17.86
C VAL A 69 13.47 5.62 18.60
N ALA A 70 13.53 6.77 19.27
CA ALA A 70 14.71 7.19 20.01
C ALA A 70 15.03 6.26 21.18
N ALA A 71 14.00 5.79 21.92
CA ALA A 71 14.17 4.87 23.03
C ALA A 71 14.69 3.51 22.57
N LEU A 72 14.14 2.95 21.49
CA LEU A 72 14.60 1.69 20.90
C LEU A 72 16.03 1.80 20.37
N LEU A 73 16.36 2.89 19.68
CA LEU A 73 17.72 3.15 19.21
C LEU A 73 18.71 3.25 20.39
N TYR A 74 18.37 4.00 21.43
CA TYR A 74 19.19 4.13 22.62
C TYR A 74 19.40 2.77 23.30
N ALA A 75 18.33 2.01 23.52
CA ALA A 75 18.37 0.66 24.08
C ALA A 75 19.27 -0.27 23.24
N ALA A 76 19.15 -0.22 21.90
CA ALA A 76 19.95 -1.02 21.00
C ALA A 76 21.45 -0.68 21.11
N LEU A 77 21.80 0.61 21.14
CA LEU A 77 23.18 1.07 21.22
C LEU A 77 23.83 0.80 22.58
N VAL A 78 23.06 0.85 23.68
CA VAL A 78 23.59 0.64 25.03
C VAL A 78 23.64 -0.84 25.39
N TRP A 79 22.59 -1.62 25.09
CA TRP A 79 22.48 -2.98 25.61
C TRP A 79 23.01 -4.05 24.66
N ILE A 80 22.78 -3.95 23.34
CA ILE A 80 23.19 -5.01 22.40
C ILE A 80 24.71 -5.24 22.44
N PRO A 81 25.58 -4.21 22.44
CA PRO A 81 27.02 -4.41 22.50
C PRO A 81 27.52 -5.09 23.79
N THR A 82 26.75 -5.04 24.88
CA THR A 82 27.11 -5.69 26.16
C THR A 82 26.82 -7.20 26.17
N LEU A 83 26.05 -7.70 25.20
CA LEU A 83 25.69 -9.11 25.10
C LEU A 83 26.86 -9.95 24.55
N PRO A 84 26.95 -11.24 24.90
CA PRO A 84 27.83 -12.18 24.20
C PRO A 84 27.55 -12.21 22.68
N THR A 85 28.59 -12.39 21.86
CA THR A 85 28.50 -12.35 20.38
C THR A 85 27.36 -13.18 19.81
N VAL A 86 27.13 -14.39 20.34
CA VAL A 86 26.06 -15.28 19.87
C VAL A 86 24.67 -14.65 20.05
N LEU A 87 24.43 -13.94 21.15
CA LEU A 87 23.16 -13.26 21.40
C LEU A 87 23.03 -11.98 20.56
N GLN A 88 24.14 -11.28 20.27
CA GLN A 88 24.12 -10.12 19.38
C GLN A 88 23.61 -10.47 17.97
N LEU A 89 24.00 -11.66 17.46
CA LEU A 89 23.54 -12.13 16.15
C LEU A 89 22.02 -12.25 16.04
N GLY A 90 21.33 -12.53 17.15
CA GLY A 90 19.85 -12.53 17.20
C GLY A 90 19.26 -11.17 17.57
N ALA A 91 19.91 -10.43 18.46
CA ALA A 91 19.42 -9.15 18.96
C ALA A 91 19.35 -8.06 17.89
N TRP A 92 20.34 -7.99 16.98
CA TRP A 92 20.36 -6.99 15.91
C TRP A 92 19.19 -7.15 14.92
N PRO A 93 18.93 -8.34 14.33
CA PRO A 93 17.75 -8.54 13.49
C PRO A 93 16.44 -8.29 14.21
N LEU A 94 16.33 -8.71 15.48
CA LEU A 94 15.13 -8.46 16.28
C LEU A 94 14.89 -6.96 16.45
N TYR A 95 15.95 -6.20 16.78
CA TYR A 95 15.90 -4.76 16.85
C TYR A 95 15.47 -4.15 15.50
N TRP A 96 16.05 -4.56 14.37
CA TRP A 96 15.68 -4.03 13.05
C TRP A 96 14.21 -4.26 12.72
N ILE A 97 13.67 -5.43 13.04
CA ILE A 97 12.25 -5.74 12.82
C ILE A 97 11.38 -4.80 13.68
N VAL A 98 11.65 -4.73 14.99
CA VAL A 98 10.85 -3.90 15.91
C VAL A 98 10.97 -2.42 15.55
N GLN A 99 12.18 -1.93 15.32
CA GLN A 99 12.47 -0.55 14.92
C GLN A 99 11.78 -0.21 13.59
N GLY A 100 11.87 -1.11 12.61
CA GLY A 100 11.22 -0.96 11.31
C GLY A 100 9.69 -0.88 11.41
N CYS A 101 9.08 -1.68 12.30
CA CYS A 101 7.64 -1.59 12.56
C CYS A 101 7.23 -0.22 13.11
N VAL A 102 8.00 0.35 14.03
CA VAL A 102 7.71 1.69 14.58
C VAL A 102 7.97 2.78 13.55
N MET A 103 9.07 2.70 12.80
CA MET A 103 9.38 3.66 11.72
C MET A 103 8.35 3.61 10.58
N THR A 104 7.67 2.48 10.39
CA THR A 104 6.52 2.39 9.48
C THR A 104 5.37 3.27 9.96
N GLY A 105 5.15 3.43 11.27
CA GLY A 105 4.20 4.40 11.83
C GLY A 105 4.52 5.84 11.42
N VAL A 106 5.79 6.24 11.54
CA VAL A 106 6.26 7.56 11.08
C VAL A 106 6.05 7.73 9.57
N TRP A 107 6.34 6.68 8.79
CA TRP A 107 6.09 6.67 7.34
C TRP A 107 4.61 6.88 7.01
N VAL A 108 3.70 6.21 7.75
CA VAL A 108 2.25 6.34 7.60
C VAL A 108 1.79 7.77 7.91
N ILE A 109 2.29 8.40 8.97
CA ILE A 109 1.93 9.80 9.28
C ILE A 109 2.33 10.74 8.14
N ALA A 110 3.53 10.57 7.59
CA ALA A 110 4.00 11.35 6.45
C ALA A 110 3.24 11.02 5.15
N HIS A 111 2.79 9.78 4.98
CA HIS A 111 1.86 9.37 3.92
C HIS A 111 0.52 10.12 4.03
N GLU A 112 -0.05 10.22 5.25
CA GLU A 112 -1.29 10.98 5.49
C GLU A 112 -1.13 12.49 5.22
N CYS A 113 0.07 13.04 5.42
CA CYS A 113 0.38 14.40 5.00
C CYS A 113 0.24 14.57 3.47
N GLY A 114 0.67 13.56 2.69
CA GLY A 114 0.49 13.54 1.23
C GLY A 114 -0.97 13.53 0.77
N HIS A 115 -1.86 12.99 1.61
CA HIS A 115 -3.32 13.00 1.43
C HIS A 115 -3.99 14.29 1.93
N HIS A 116 -3.24 15.19 2.56
CA HIS A 116 -3.77 16.35 3.27
C HIS A 116 -4.76 15.97 4.39
N ALA A 117 -4.49 14.84 5.06
CA ALA A 117 -5.31 14.34 6.16
C ALA A 117 -4.72 14.68 7.55
N PHE A 118 -3.46 15.14 7.60
CA PHE A 118 -2.77 15.44 8.84
C PHE A 118 -3.28 16.74 9.49
N SER A 119 -3.53 17.77 8.69
CA SER A 119 -4.12 19.03 9.13
C SER A 119 -5.04 19.65 8.08
N ASP A 120 -5.61 20.83 8.39
CA ASP A 120 -6.38 21.63 7.42
C ASP A 120 -5.49 22.58 6.61
N TYR A 121 -4.17 22.59 6.86
CA TYR A 121 -3.20 23.46 6.20
C TYR A 121 -2.28 22.64 5.30
N SER A 122 -2.48 22.73 3.99
CA SER A 122 -1.69 21.96 3.01
C SER A 122 -0.19 22.23 3.08
N LEU A 123 0.22 23.47 3.38
CA LEU A 123 1.63 23.84 3.56
C LEU A 123 2.26 23.17 4.79
N LEU A 124 1.50 23.06 5.88
CA LEU A 124 1.96 22.38 7.08
C LEU A 124 2.19 20.89 6.79
N ASP A 125 1.21 20.26 6.14
CA ASP A 125 1.28 18.85 5.75
C ASP A 125 2.47 18.61 4.82
N ASP A 126 2.67 19.46 3.80
CA ASP A 126 3.80 19.31 2.88
C ASP A 126 5.16 19.52 3.56
N THR A 127 5.23 20.39 4.55
CA THR A 127 6.45 20.60 5.33
C THR A 127 6.76 19.39 6.22
N VAL A 128 5.77 18.94 7.00
CA VAL A 128 5.92 17.79 7.90
C VAL A 128 6.22 16.51 7.11
N GLY A 129 5.45 16.26 6.04
CA GLY A 129 5.63 15.13 5.16
C GLY A 129 7.02 15.13 4.52
N LEU A 130 7.49 16.27 4.01
CA LEU A 130 8.84 16.40 3.45
C LEU A 130 9.92 16.07 4.47
N VAL A 131 9.85 16.63 5.68
CA VAL A 131 10.84 16.38 6.74
C VAL A 131 10.87 14.90 7.14
N LEU A 132 9.71 14.33 7.45
CA LEU A 132 9.62 12.94 7.93
C LEU A 132 10.01 11.92 6.83
N HIS A 133 9.51 12.07 5.60
CA HIS A 133 9.90 11.18 4.50
C HIS A 133 11.37 11.36 4.11
N SER A 134 11.93 12.57 4.17
CA SER A 134 13.38 12.76 3.92
C SER A 134 14.24 12.02 4.94
N TRP A 135 13.85 12.05 6.22
CA TRP A 135 14.53 11.28 7.26
C TRP A 135 14.45 9.76 7.02
N LEU A 136 13.36 9.29 6.42
CA LEU A 136 13.17 7.90 6.02
C LEU A 136 13.70 7.57 4.62
N LEU A 137 14.44 8.49 3.99
CA LEU A 137 15.00 8.35 2.64
C LEU A 137 13.94 8.13 1.54
N VAL A 138 12.73 8.68 1.73
CA VAL A 138 11.63 8.66 0.77
C VAL A 138 11.51 10.04 0.11
N PRO A 139 11.52 10.14 -1.23
CA PRO A 139 11.36 11.43 -1.93
C PRO A 139 9.89 11.90 -1.87
N TYR A 140 9.55 12.69 -0.84
CA TYR A 140 8.17 13.06 -0.49
C TYR A 140 7.31 13.52 -1.68
N PHE A 141 7.74 14.52 -2.45
CA PHE A 141 6.89 15.07 -3.53
C PHE A 141 6.67 14.05 -4.64
N SER A 142 7.73 13.40 -5.11
CA SER A 142 7.62 12.34 -6.13
C SER A 142 6.68 11.24 -5.68
N TRP A 143 6.85 10.78 -4.44
CA TRP A 143 6.01 9.77 -3.82
C TRP A 143 4.56 10.25 -3.70
N LYS A 144 4.30 11.46 -3.19
CA LYS A 144 2.96 12.05 -3.04
C LYS A 144 2.20 12.08 -4.38
N TYR A 145 2.85 12.50 -5.46
CA TYR A 145 2.21 12.59 -6.78
C TYR A 145 1.94 11.22 -7.40
N SER A 146 2.89 10.28 -7.28
CA SER A 146 2.72 8.93 -7.80
C SER A 146 1.65 8.19 -6.99
N HIS A 147 1.73 8.25 -5.66
CA HIS A 147 0.79 7.64 -4.74
C HIS A 147 -0.65 8.15 -4.91
N ARG A 148 -0.84 9.45 -5.18
CA ARG A 148 -2.16 9.99 -5.55
C ARG A 148 -2.71 9.35 -6.84
N ARG A 149 -1.85 9.12 -7.84
CA ARG A 149 -2.23 8.40 -9.07
C ARG A 149 -2.60 6.95 -8.77
N HIS A 150 -1.81 6.26 -7.95
CA HIS A 150 -2.12 4.91 -7.47
C HIS A 150 -3.51 4.86 -6.82
N HIS A 151 -3.82 5.70 -5.83
CA HIS A 151 -5.14 5.75 -5.20
C HIS A 151 -6.27 6.11 -6.16
N SER A 152 -5.97 6.93 -7.17
CA SER A 152 -6.97 7.25 -8.18
C SER A 152 -7.26 6.09 -9.12
N ASN A 153 -6.32 5.16 -9.30
CA ASN A 153 -6.38 4.08 -10.29
C ASN A 153 -6.22 2.69 -9.67
N THR A 154 -6.45 2.52 -8.36
CA THR A 154 -6.18 1.27 -7.65
C THR A 154 -6.86 0.09 -8.32
N GLY A 155 -6.06 -0.91 -8.72
CA GLY A 155 -6.55 -2.11 -9.39
C GLY A 155 -6.87 -1.96 -10.88
N SER A 156 -6.57 -0.81 -11.50
CA SER A 156 -6.59 -0.66 -12.96
C SER A 156 -5.37 -1.35 -13.56
N LEU A 157 -5.58 -2.21 -14.55
CA LEU A 157 -4.51 -2.89 -15.27
C LEU A 157 -3.67 -1.93 -16.13
N GLU A 158 -4.24 -0.80 -16.51
CA GLU A 158 -3.66 0.14 -17.46
C GLU A 158 -3.11 1.40 -16.77
N ARG A 159 -3.67 1.78 -15.62
CA ARG A 159 -3.41 3.09 -14.99
C ARG A 159 -2.89 3.02 -13.56
N ASP A 160 -2.91 1.84 -12.93
CA ASP A 160 -2.18 1.66 -11.67
C ASP A 160 -0.68 1.66 -11.97
N GLU A 161 0.12 2.20 -11.05
CA GLU A 161 1.58 2.29 -11.20
C GLU A 161 2.31 1.33 -10.24
N VAL A 162 1.66 0.86 -9.17
CA VAL A 162 2.32 0.06 -8.13
C VAL A 162 2.01 -1.43 -8.26
N PHE A 163 0.75 -1.78 -8.53
CA PHE A 163 0.29 -3.17 -8.51
C PHE A 163 -0.38 -3.58 -9.82
N VAL A 164 0.39 -3.53 -10.91
CA VAL A 164 -0.07 -4.00 -12.23
C VAL A 164 0.25 -5.49 -12.38
N PRO A 165 -0.75 -6.39 -12.36
CA PRO A 165 -0.52 -7.79 -12.68
C PRO A 165 -0.16 -7.94 -14.15
N LYS A 166 0.72 -8.90 -14.46
CA LYS A 166 1.05 -9.23 -15.85
C LYS A 166 -0.20 -9.72 -16.58
N GLN A 167 -0.37 -9.26 -17.82
CA GLN A 167 -1.36 -9.84 -18.73
C GLN A 167 -1.04 -11.31 -19.00
N LYS A 168 -2.07 -12.09 -19.36
CA LYS A 168 -1.96 -13.56 -19.51
C LYS A 168 -0.87 -13.95 -20.50
N GLU A 169 -0.72 -13.17 -21.55
CA GLU A 169 0.23 -13.34 -22.65
C GLU A 169 1.68 -13.14 -22.19
N ALA A 170 1.89 -12.34 -21.13
CA ALA A 170 3.20 -12.07 -20.54
C ALA A 170 3.54 -12.99 -19.34
N LEU A 171 2.65 -13.93 -19.01
CA LEU A 171 2.89 -14.93 -17.97
C LEU A 171 3.84 -16.01 -18.49
N ALA A 172 4.75 -16.45 -17.63
CA ALA A 172 5.65 -17.56 -17.98
C ALA A 172 4.84 -18.84 -18.24
N TRP A 173 5.34 -19.69 -19.13
CA TRP A 173 4.68 -20.95 -19.52
C TRP A 173 4.30 -21.84 -18.33
N TYR A 174 5.09 -21.78 -17.23
CA TYR A 174 4.87 -22.60 -16.04
C TYR A 174 3.80 -22.05 -15.09
N THR A 175 3.28 -20.84 -15.34
CA THR A 175 2.34 -20.14 -14.45
C THR A 175 1.06 -20.95 -14.15
N PRO A 176 0.40 -21.61 -15.12
CA PRO A 176 -0.78 -22.43 -14.84
C PRO A 176 -0.49 -23.57 -13.86
N TYR A 177 0.70 -24.18 -13.90
CA TYR A 177 1.05 -25.30 -13.02
C TYR A 177 1.30 -24.87 -11.57
N ILE A 178 1.68 -23.60 -11.34
CA ILE A 178 1.91 -23.07 -10.00
C ILE A 178 0.62 -22.49 -9.39
N TYR A 179 -0.23 -21.86 -10.21
CA TYR A 179 -1.39 -21.12 -9.70
C TYR A 179 -2.73 -21.85 -9.83
N ASN A 180 -2.89 -22.76 -10.81
CA ASN A 180 -4.14 -23.52 -11.00
C ASN A 180 -4.11 -24.91 -10.33
N ASN A 181 -3.04 -25.27 -9.63
CA ASN A 181 -3.00 -26.50 -8.86
C ASN A 181 -3.34 -26.21 -7.37
N PRO A 182 -4.47 -26.72 -6.85
CA PRO A 182 -4.93 -26.41 -5.49
C PRO A 182 -3.93 -26.83 -4.38
N ARG A 183 -2.97 -27.72 -4.67
CA ARG A 183 -1.90 -28.09 -3.72
C ARG A 183 -0.68 -27.16 -3.76
N SER A 184 -0.46 -26.42 -4.86
CA SER A 184 0.69 -25.51 -5.00
C SER A 184 0.35 -24.05 -4.69
N THR A 185 -0.93 -23.69 -4.59
CA THR A 185 -1.37 -22.32 -4.28
C THR A 185 -0.81 -21.82 -2.94
N THR A 186 -0.69 -22.70 -1.94
CA THR A 186 -0.13 -22.33 -0.63
C THR A 186 1.40 -22.18 -0.69
N THR A 187 2.11 -23.17 -1.23
CA THR A 187 3.58 -23.16 -1.28
C THR A 187 4.13 -22.11 -2.25
N GLY A 188 3.48 -21.92 -3.40
CA GLY A 188 3.88 -20.96 -4.42
C GLY A 188 3.60 -19.50 -4.05
N SER A 189 2.61 -19.24 -3.20
CA SER A 189 2.32 -17.89 -2.68
C SER A 189 3.32 -17.48 -1.60
N VAL A 190 3.70 -18.40 -0.70
CA VAL A 190 4.71 -18.16 0.34
C VAL A 190 6.07 -17.89 -0.28
N LEU A 191 6.52 -18.71 -1.25
CA LEU A 191 7.82 -18.52 -1.91
C LEU A 191 7.94 -17.15 -2.60
N ARG A 192 6.86 -16.70 -3.26
CA ARG A 192 6.84 -15.41 -3.95
C ARG A 192 6.72 -14.21 -3.02
N PHE A 193 5.99 -14.35 -1.92
CA PHE A 193 5.93 -13.30 -0.89
C PHE A 193 7.33 -13.06 -0.30
N SER A 194 8.06 -14.14 0.00
CA SER A 194 9.44 -14.08 0.47
C SER A 194 10.39 -13.47 -0.57
N SER A 195 10.33 -13.88 -1.84
CA SER A 195 11.19 -13.30 -2.90
C SER A 195 10.93 -11.82 -3.16
N ARG A 196 9.67 -11.36 -3.01
CA ARG A 196 9.30 -9.95 -3.20
C ARG A 196 9.58 -9.07 -1.99
N MET A 197 9.67 -9.63 -0.79
CA MET A 197 10.09 -8.88 0.40
C MET A 197 11.62 -8.73 0.47
N SER A 198 12.38 -9.72 0.02
CA SER A 198 13.85 -9.68 0.04
C SER A 198 14.45 -8.75 -1.01
N ALA A 199 13.78 -8.56 -2.14
CA ALA A 199 14.10 -7.51 -3.08
C ALA A 199 13.27 -6.29 -2.69
N CYS A 200 13.89 -5.27 -2.07
CA CYS A 200 13.27 -3.97 -1.85
C CYS A 200 12.40 -3.59 -3.04
N TRP A 201 11.16 -3.15 -2.75
CA TRP A 201 10.16 -2.51 -3.60
C TRP A 201 10.47 -2.46 -5.10
N PRO A 202 9.57 -2.89 -6.01
CA PRO A 202 9.91 -3.01 -7.42
C PRO A 202 10.44 -1.68 -7.94
N CYS A 203 11.72 -1.70 -8.31
CA CYS A 203 12.33 -0.71 -9.16
C CYS A 203 11.41 -0.56 -10.37
N PRO A 204 10.82 0.61 -10.64
CA PRO A 204 10.02 0.79 -11.83
C PRO A 204 10.93 0.50 -13.02
N SER A 205 10.49 -0.44 -13.87
CA SER A 205 11.12 -0.71 -15.16
C SER A 205 11.40 0.61 -15.89
N PRO A 206 12.55 0.72 -16.59
CA PRO A 206 12.92 1.96 -17.27
C PRO A 206 11.84 2.31 -18.29
N CYS A 207 11.49 3.60 -18.32
CA CYS A 207 10.61 4.21 -19.32
C CYS A 207 11.07 3.95 -20.75
#